data_AF-A0AAD6QX13-F1
#
_entry.id   AF-A0AAD6QX13-F1
#
_cell.length_a   1.000
_cell.length_b   1.000
_cell.length_c   1.000
_cell.angle_alpha   90.00
_cell.angle_beta   90.00
_cell.angle_gamma   90.00
#
_symmetry.space_group_name_H-M   'P 1'
#
loop_
_entity.id
_entity.type
_entity.pdbx_description
1 polymer ?
#
loop_
_entity_poly.entity_id
_entity_poly.type
_entity_poly.pdbx_seq_one_letter_code
_entity_poly.pdbx_strand_id
1 'polypeptide(L)'
;MGMPFLLSRLVLIIFVAHFAASKAAATRPGFIYTRTRGRCTPQFWSSRRESWPRMVPQRATVSKVFGSGVFERYGSDVTLLESTTRNDDENAFAGLLKQASAALLNSYAREGFPYSAWEVKTLLIQALVSKEAAATQAKQFSVANEACN
;
A
#
# COMPACT_ATOMS: atom_id res chain seq x y z
N MET A 1 0.86 -36.58 -66.09
CA MET A 1 1.55 -35.26 -66.01
C MET A 1 0.48 -34.19 -65.88
N GLY A 2 0.44 -33.29 -64.91
CA GLY A 2 1.20 -33.07 -63.69
C GLY A 2 0.29 -32.30 -62.73
N MET A 3 0.17 -32.78 -61.48
CA MET A 3 -0.66 -32.11 -60.46
C MET A 3 -0.25 -32.33 -58.98
N PRO A 4 0.89 -32.96 -58.59
CA PRO A 4 1.28 -32.97 -57.18
C PRO A 4 2.14 -31.75 -56.76
N PHE A 5 2.75 -31.03 -57.71
CA PHE A 5 3.68 -29.94 -57.40
C PHE A 5 3.00 -28.61 -57.04
N LEU A 6 1.74 -28.41 -57.43
CA LEU A 6 0.98 -27.17 -57.14
C LEU A 6 0.46 -27.14 -55.70
N LEU A 7 0.03 -28.29 -55.17
CA LEU A 7 -0.44 -28.44 -53.79
C LEU A 7 0.70 -28.23 -52.78
N SER A 8 1.90 -28.75 -53.07
CA SER A 8 3.08 -28.56 -52.22
C SER A 8 3.54 -27.10 -52.14
N ARG A 9 3.47 -26.36 -53.25
CA ARG A 9 3.78 -24.91 -53.27
C ARG A 9 2.76 -24.08 -52.50
N LEU A 10 1.48 -24.44 -52.57
CA LEU A 10 0.40 -23.77 -51.84
C LEU A 10 0.55 -23.92 -50.32
N VAL A 11 0.91 -25.12 -49.84
CA VAL A 11 1.18 -25.36 -48.40
C VAL A 11 2.39 -24.55 -47.92
N LEU A 12 3.45 -24.44 -48.73
CA LEU A 12 4.66 -23.70 -48.37
C LEU A 12 4.42 -22.18 -48.32
N ILE A 13 3.56 -21.65 -49.20
CA ILE A 13 3.16 -20.22 -49.18
C ILE A 13 2.29 -19.92 -47.94
N ILE A 14 1.37 -20.81 -47.56
CA ILE A 14 0.53 -20.64 -46.36
C ILE A 14 1.39 -20.65 -45.08
N PHE A 15 2.43 -21.50 -45.03
CA PHE A 15 3.34 -21.58 -43.89
C PHE A 15 4.22 -20.34 -43.74
N VAL A 16 4.69 -19.76 -44.86
CA VAL A 16 5.50 -18.52 -44.84
C VAL A 16 4.65 -17.29 -44.50
N ALA A 17 3.36 -17.26 -44.89
CA ALA A 17 2.45 -16.15 -44.57
C ALA A 17 2.07 -16.06 -43.09
N HIS A 18 2.14 -17.16 -42.33
CA HIS A 18 1.87 -17.14 -40.87
C HIS A 18 3.02 -16.56 -40.03
N PHE A 19 4.22 -16.41 -40.59
CA PHE A 19 5.39 -15.94 -39.85
C PHE A 19 5.70 -14.44 -40.02
N ALA A 20 4.97 -13.74 -40.88
CA ALA A 20 5.23 -12.33 -41.19
C ALA A 20 4.13 -11.40 -40.65
N ALA A 21 3.88 -11.42 -39.34
CA ALA A 21 3.02 -10.43 -38.68
C ALA A 21 3.50 -10.08 -37.27
N SER A 22 4.80 -9.85 -37.10
CA SER A 22 5.32 -9.18 -35.90
C SER A 22 5.05 -7.68 -36.04
N LYS A 23 3.93 -7.18 -35.49
CA LYS A 23 3.76 -5.74 -35.30
C LYS A 23 4.84 -5.26 -34.33
N ALA A 24 5.88 -4.62 -34.85
CA ALA A 24 6.81 -3.84 -34.06
C ALA A 24 6.04 -2.65 -33.48
N ALA A 25 5.43 -2.84 -32.31
CA ALA A 25 4.99 -1.74 -31.48
C ALA A 25 6.25 -0.97 -31.09
N ALA A 26 6.34 0.29 -31.50
CA ALA A 26 7.42 1.18 -31.11
C ALA A 26 7.43 1.30 -29.57
N THR A 27 8.30 0.53 -28.92
CA THR A 27 8.57 0.62 -27.49
C THR A 27 9.23 1.96 -27.23
N ARG A 28 8.43 2.98 -26.93
CA ARG A 28 8.93 4.17 -26.23
C ARG A 28 9.38 3.68 -24.85
N PRO A 29 10.65 3.85 -24.43
CA PRO A 29 11.06 3.49 -23.08
C PRO A 29 10.60 4.60 -22.13
N GLY A 30 9.28 4.69 -21.94
CA GLY A 30 8.71 5.38 -20.80
C GLY A 30 8.65 4.35 -19.69
N PHE A 31 9.52 4.47 -18.69
CA PHE A 31 9.31 3.79 -17.42
C PHE A 31 8.04 4.36 -16.79
N ILE A 32 6.86 3.91 -17.22
CA ILE A 32 5.65 4.11 -16.44
C ILE A 32 5.80 3.13 -15.29
N TYR A 33 6.37 3.62 -14.19
CA TYR A 33 6.37 2.93 -12.92
C TYR A 33 4.94 2.95 -12.37
N THR A 34 4.01 2.21 -12.99
CA THR A 34 2.72 1.89 -12.38
C THR A 34 2.97 0.88 -11.27
N ARG A 35 3.69 1.28 -10.20
CA ARG A 35 3.44 0.62 -8.92
C ARG A 35 2.01 0.99 -8.60
N THR A 36 1.12 0.02 -8.65
CA THR A 36 -0.15 0.05 -7.92
C THR A 36 0.22 0.33 -6.47
N ARG A 37 0.29 1.61 -6.09
CA ARG A 37 0.48 2.01 -4.71
C ARG A 37 -0.83 1.64 -4.02
N GLY A 38 -0.76 0.74 -3.03
CA GLY A 38 -1.93 0.32 -2.27
C GLY A 38 -2.68 1.54 -1.72
N ARG A 39 -4.02 1.51 -1.79
CA ARG A 39 -4.90 2.63 -1.39
C ARG A 39 -5.08 2.75 0.13
N CYS A 40 -4.32 1.97 0.88
CA CYS A 40 -4.45 1.82 2.31
C CYS A 40 -3.11 2.07 3.05
N THR A 41 -2.06 2.50 2.35
CA THR A 41 -0.74 2.74 2.94
C THR A 41 -0.63 4.12 3.59
N PRO A 42 0.33 4.33 4.53
CA PRO A 42 0.61 5.66 5.07
C PRO A 42 0.88 6.72 3.99
N GLN A 43 1.59 6.33 2.91
CA GLN A 43 1.89 7.21 1.78
C GLN A 43 0.64 7.58 0.97
N PHE A 44 -0.33 6.68 0.85
CA PHE A 44 -1.60 6.99 0.19
C PHE A 44 -2.39 8.02 1.01
N TRP A 45 -2.57 7.78 2.32
CA TRP A 45 -3.31 8.69 3.19
C TRP A 45 -2.69 10.09 3.29
N SER A 46 -1.36 10.17 3.33
CA SER A 46 -0.64 11.44 3.33
C SER A 46 -0.64 12.16 1.97
N SER A 47 -0.88 11.45 0.86
CA SER A 47 -0.96 12.05 -0.48
C SER A 47 -2.18 12.94 -0.70
N ARG A 48 -3.15 12.93 0.23
CA ARG A 48 -4.41 13.70 0.17
C ARG A 48 -5.25 13.44 -1.09
N ARG A 49 -5.06 12.31 -1.75
CA ARG A 49 -5.89 11.85 -2.88
C ARG A 49 -7.32 11.52 -2.47
N GLU A 50 -7.52 11.23 -1.19
CA GLU A 50 -8.82 10.90 -0.59
C GLU A 50 -8.98 11.67 0.72
N SER A 51 -10.23 12.05 1.03
CA SER A 51 -10.56 12.66 2.32
C SER A 51 -10.42 11.63 3.44
N TRP A 52 -9.93 12.08 4.60
CA TRP A 52 -9.84 11.22 5.77
C TRP A 52 -11.23 11.02 6.38
N PRO A 53 -11.49 9.86 7.02
CA PRO A 53 -12.71 9.64 7.80
C PRO A 53 -12.92 10.75 8.83
N ARG A 54 -14.17 11.22 8.99
CA ARG A 54 -14.50 12.31 9.93
C ARG A 54 -14.09 12.01 11.38
N MET A 55 -14.06 10.73 11.76
CA MET A 55 -13.63 10.28 13.09
C MET A 55 -12.15 10.52 13.37
N VAL A 56 -11.32 10.69 12.34
CA VAL A 56 -9.88 10.85 12.46
C VAL A 56 -9.45 12.08 11.64
N PRO A 57 -9.50 13.29 12.20
CA PRO A 57 -9.05 14.50 11.51
C PRO A 57 -7.53 14.53 11.36
N GLN A 58 -7.04 14.99 10.21
CA GLN A 58 -5.60 15.09 9.90
C GLN A 58 -4.79 15.89 10.94
N ARG A 59 -5.37 16.98 11.44
CA ARG A 59 -4.73 17.89 12.42
C ARG A 59 -4.96 17.44 13.88
N ALA A 60 -5.67 16.34 14.11
CA ALA A 60 -5.80 15.83 15.46
C ALA A 60 -4.45 15.31 15.95
N THR A 61 -4.14 15.59 17.21
CA THR A 61 -2.93 15.09 17.86
C THR A 61 -3.04 13.59 18.09
N VAL A 62 -1.90 12.91 18.10
CA VAL A 62 -1.81 11.46 18.35
C VAL A 62 -2.42 11.10 19.70
N SER A 63 -2.15 11.88 20.74
CA SER A 63 -2.72 11.69 22.08
C SER A 63 -4.25 11.86 22.12
N LYS A 64 -4.82 12.76 21.30
CA LYS A 64 -6.28 12.92 21.21
C LYS A 64 -6.96 11.75 20.53
N VAL A 65 -6.30 11.12 19.55
CA VAL A 65 -6.88 10.01 18.79
C VAL A 65 -6.70 8.67 19.51
N PHE A 66 -5.49 8.41 20.00
CA PHE A 66 -5.10 7.12 20.60
C PHE A 66 -5.16 7.11 22.13
N GLY A 67 -5.36 8.27 22.77
CA GLY A 67 -5.49 8.40 24.22
C GLY A 67 -4.20 8.79 24.94
N SER A 68 -4.23 8.84 26.27
CA SER A 68 -3.09 9.26 27.09
C SER A 68 -1.92 8.27 27.07
N GLY A 69 -2.14 6.98 26.84
CA GLY A 69 -1.07 5.97 26.86
C GLY A 69 0.03 6.17 25.81
N VAL A 70 -0.27 6.90 24.73
CA VAL A 70 0.72 7.25 23.69
C VAL A 70 1.45 8.58 23.99
N PHE A 71 0.94 9.37 24.95
CA PHE A 71 1.46 10.71 25.24
C PHE A 71 2.91 10.69 25.71
N GLU A 72 3.26 9.77 26.62
CA GLU A 72 4.62 9.65 27.16
C GLU A 72 5.66 9.37 26.07
N ARG A 73 5.25 8.70 25.00
CA ARG A 73 6.15 8.29 23.92
C ARG A 73 6.29 9.32 22.82
N TYR A 74 5.19 9.98 22.42
CA TYR A 74 5.15 10.81 21.21
C TYR A 74 4.94 12.31 21.50
N GLY A 75 4.61 12.68 22.74
CA GLY A 75 4.33 14.07 23.12
C GLY A 75 2.94 14.57 22.70
N SER A 76 2.67 15.85 22.95
CA SER A 76 1.41 16.53 22.60
C SER A 76 1.32 16.95 21.14
N ASP A 77 2.45 17.27 20.52
CA ASP A 77 2.45 18.13 19.35
C ASP A 77 2.36 17.37 18.03
N VAL A 78 2.63 16.05 18.06
CA VAL A 78 2.60 15.22 16.85
C VAL A 78 1.17 15.02 16.39
N THR A 79 0.90 15.42 15.16
CA THR A 79 -0.39 15.21 14.48
C THR A 79 -0.43 13.88 13.74
N LEU A 80 -1.65 13.40 13.44
CA LEU A 80 -1.78 12.17 12.64
C LEU A 80 -1.24 12.32 11.23
N LEU A 81 -1.44 13.49 10.59
CA LEU A 81 -0.89 13.70 9.25
C LEU A 81 0.64 13.57 9.26
N GLU A 82 1.31 14.21 10.21
CA GLU A 82 2.77 14.10 10.39
C GLU A 82 3.19 12.64 10.60
N SER A 83 2.45 11.90 11.41
CA SER A 83 2.73 10.48 11.66
C SER A 83 2.69 9.62 10.37
N THR A 84 1.79 9.92 9.43
CA THR A 84 1.69 9.19 8.16
C THR A 84 2.75 9.60 7.13
N THR A 85 3.36 10.79 7.27
CA THR A 85 4.41 11.32 6.39
C THR A 85 5.83 10.95 6.83
N ARG A 86 6.00 10.51 8.08
CA ARG A 86 7.30 10.18 8.67
C ARG A 86 8.00 9.07 7.90
N ASN A 87 9.31 9.24 7.70
CA ASN A 87 10.19 8.27 7.02
C ASN A 87 11.27 7.69 7.94
N ASP A 88 11.20 7.95 9.24
CA ASP A 88 12.17 7.48 10.24
C ASP A 88 11.82 6.08 10.76
N ASP A 89 11.71 5.12 9.84
CA ASP A 89 11.38 3.73 10.16
C ASP A 89 12.47 3.00 10.97
N GLU A 90 13.67 3.58 11.06
CA GLU A 90 14.73 3.11 11.96
C GLU A 90 14.32 3.21 13.44
N ASN A 91 13.41 4.14 13.78
CA ASN A 91 12.80 4.19 15.09
C ASN A 91 11.55 3.30 15.14
N ALA A 92 11.65 2.16 15.82
CA ALA A 92 10.57 1.19 15.95
C ALA A 92 9.23 1.81 16.40
N PHE A 93 9.25 2.81 17.30
CA PHE A 93 8.02 3.46 17.76
C PHE A 93 7.44 4.42 16.72
N ALA A 94 8.29 5.08 15.92
CA ALA A 94 7.85 5.92 14.83
C ALA A 94 7.22 5.07 13.71
N GLY A 95 7.87 3.94 13.37
CA GLY A 95 7.34 2.96 12.42
C GLY A 95 5.99 2.36 12.89
N LEU A 96 5.89 2.02 14.18
CA LEU A 96 4.63 1.58 14.79
C LEU A 96 3.52 2.61 14.65
N LEU A 97 3.78 3.86 15.06
CA LEU A 97 2.77 4.92 14.98
C LEU A 97 2.34 5.18 13.54
N LYS A 98 3.28 5.22 12.60
CA LYS A 98 2.99 5.41 11.18
C LYS A 98 2.04 4.34 10.64
N GLN A 99 2.33 3.08 10.89
CA GLN A 99 1.53 1.97 10.41
C GLN A 99 0.19 1.85 11.14
N ALA A 100 0.16 2.12 12.45
CA ALA A 100 -1.07 2.17 13.24
C ALA A 100 -2.01 3.31 12.79
N SER A 101 -1.47 4.49 12.47
CA SER A 101 -2.27 5.60 11.93
C SER A 101 -2.94 5.23 10.61
N ALA A 102 -2.22 4.58 9.70
CA ALA A 102 -2.81 4.08 8.45
C ALA A 102 -3.84 2.97 8.71
N ALA A 103 -3.54 2.01 9.60
CA ALA A 103 -4.47 0.95 9.97
C ALA A 103 -5.76 1.50 10.60
N LEU A 104 -5.65 2.55 11.42
CA LEU A 104 -6.81 3.20 12.02
C LEU A 104 -7.68 3.86 10.94
N LEU A 105 -7.07 4.56 9.98
CA LEU A 105 -7.80 5.15 8.85
C LEU A 105 -8.49 4.07 8.02
N ASN A 106 -7.80 2.97 7.72
CA ASN A 106 -8.35 1.84 6.98
C ASN A 106 -9.52 1.21 7.73
N SER A 107 -9.42 1.02 9.05
CA SER A 107 -10.50 0.44 9.87
C SER A 107 -11.81 1.25 9.82
N TYR A 108 -11.75 2.54 9.49
CA TYR A 108 -12.93 3.38 9.29
C TYR A 108 -13.35 3.51 7.83
N ALA A 109 -12.39 3.43 6.88
CA ALA A 109 -12.59 3.80 5.49
C ALA A 109 -12.73 2.61 4.53
N ARG A 110 -12.38 1.40 4.97
CA ARG A 110 -12.24 0.23 4.11
C ARG A 110 -13.05 -0.91 4.69
N GLU A 111 -13.98 -1.41 3.90
CA GLU A 111 -14.78 -2.59 4.26
C GLU A 111 -13.89 -3.83 4.28
N GLY A 112 -14.10 -4.71 5.26
CA GLY A 112 -13.33 -5.95 5.39
C GLY A 112 -11.87 -5.76 5.85
N PHE A 113 -11.47 -4.57 6.31
CA PHE A 113 -10.16 -4.39 6.94
C PHE A 113 -10.07 -5.28 8.20
N PRO A 114 -8.96 -6.02 8.41
CA PRO A 114 -8.91 -7.09 9.41
C PRO A 114 -8.87 -6.61 10.87
N TYR A 115 -8.73 -5.30 11.10
CA TYR A 115 -8.74 -4.72 12.44
C TYR A 115 -9.87 -3.71 12.57
N SER A 116 -10.61 -3.79 13.67
CA SER A 116 -11.47 -2.70 14.11
C SER A 116 -10.66 -1.52 14.63
N ALA A 117 -11.27 -0.33 14.63
CA ALA A 117 -10.61 0.87 15.16
C ALA A 117 -10.20 0.74 16.63
N TRP A 118 -10.97 -0.01 17.44
CA TRP A 118 -10.61 -0.30 18.83
C TRP A 118 -9.33 -1.14 18.88
N GLU A 119 -9.26 -2.22 18.10
CA GLU A 119 -8.12 -3.15 18.11
C GLU A 119 -6.83 -2.45 17.71
N VAL A 120 -6.88 -1.57 16.71
CA VAL A 120 -5.72 -0.78 16.32
C VAL A 120 -5.20 0.06 17.49
N LYS A 121 -6.10 0.75 18.21
CA LYS A 121 -5.70 1.61 19.35
C LYS A 121 -5.08 0.80 20.48
N THR A 122 -5.65 -0.35 20.80
CA THR A 122 -5.14 -1.18 21.89
C THR A 122 -3.83 -1.86 21.54
N LEU A 123 -3.73 -2.45 20.35
CA LEU A 123 -2.49 -3.08 19.89
C LEU A 123 -1.35 -2.06 19.80
N LEU A 124 -1.64 -0.82 19.38
CA LEU A 124 -0.66 0.26 19.46
C LEU A 124 -0.15 0.46 20.89
N ILE A 125 -1.04 0.63 21.87
CA ILE A 125 -0.67 0.87 23.27
C ILE A 125 0.10 -0.32 23.84
N GLN A 126 -0.36 -1.55 23.59
CA GLN A 126 0.30 -2.77 24.05
C GLN A 126 1.72 -2.91 23.47
N ALA A 127 1.93 -2.50 22.22
CA ALA A 127 3.23 -2.58 21.58
C ALA A 127 4.23 -1.51 22.05
N LEU A 128 3.82 -0.52 22.87
CA LEU A 128 4.72 0.51 23.41
C LEU A 128 5.70 0.01 24.47
N VAL A 129 5.50 -1.21 24.98
CA VAL A 129 6.28 -1.80 26.08
C VAL A 129 7.75 -2.06 25.72
N SER A 130 8.07 -2.29 24.44
CA SER A 130 9.45 -2.49 23.99
C SER A 130 9.64 -2.13 22.51
N LYS A 131 10.90 -1.96 22.08
CA LYS A 131 11.21 -1.68 20.67
C LYS A 131 10.86 -2.88 19.79
N GLU A 132 11.07 -4.08 20.30
CA GLU A 132 10.82 -5.34 19.61
C GLU A 132 9.31 -5.56 19.41
N ALA A 133 8.51 -5.30 20.45
CA ALA A 133 7.05 -5.34 20.36
C ALA A 133 6.53 -4.30 19.36
N ALA A 134 7.06 -3.07 19.43
CA ALA A 134 6.71 -2.01 18.49
C ALA A 134 7.04 -2.37 17.04
N ALA A 135 8.25 -2.86 16.76
CA ALA A 135 8.65 -3.28 15.43
C ALA A 135 7.79 -4.44 14.90
N THR A 136 7.49 -5.42 15.75
CA THR A 136 6.65 -6.59 15.40
C THR A 136 5.23 -6.15 15.05
N GLN A 137 4.61 -5.33 15.90
CA GLN A 137 3.25 -4.84 15.67
C GLN A 137 3.19 -3.90 14.47
N ALA A 138 4.22 -3.05 14.26
CA ALA A 138 4.34 -2.21 13.07
C ALA A 138 4.32 -3.05 11.78
N LYS A 139 5.05 -4.17 11.78
CA LYS A 139 5.09 -5.09 10.64
C LYS A 139 3.74 -5.74 10.38
N GLN A 140 3.02 -6.17 11.43
CA GLN A 140 1.68 -6.73 11.29
C GLN A 140 0.71 -5.71 10.68
N PHE A 141 0.72 -4.47 11.17
CA PHE A 141 -0.09 -3.40 10.58
C PHE A 141 0.31 -3.10 9.13
N SER A 142 1.61 -3.09 8.81
CA SER A 142 2.08 -2.89 7.42
C SER A 142 1.51 -3.96 6.48
N VAL A 143 1.58 -5.23 6.88
CA VAL A 143 1.04 -6.34 6.07
C VAL A 143 -0.48 -6.16 5.84
N ALA A 144 -1.24 -5.82 6.87
CA ALA A 144 -2.67 -5.57 6.73
C ALA A 144 -2.98 -4.34 5.85
N ASN A 145 -2.21 -3.27 6.00
CA ASN A 145 -2.34 -2.06 5.18
C ASN A 145 -2.00 -2.32 3.71
N GLU A 146 -1.05 -3.21 3.43
CA GLU A 146 -0.66 -3.60 2.07
C GLU A 146 -1.67 -4.56 1.41
N ALA A 147 -2.29 -5.44 2.21
CA ALA A 147 -3.29 -6.40 1.73
C ALA A 147 -4.69 -5.77 1.49
N CYS A 148 -4.89 -4.53 1.93
CA CYS A 148 -6.13 -3.79 1.79
C CYS A 148 -6.33 -3.24 0.35
N ASN A 149 -7.51 -3.47 -0.23
CA ASN A 149 -7.85 -3.16 -1.63
C ASN A 149 -8.73 -1.92 -1.82
#